data_AF-A0A3D3IC44-F1
#
_entry.id   AF-A0A3D3IC44-F1
#
_cell.length_a   1.000
_cell.length_b   1.000
_cell.length_c   1.000
_cell.angle_alpha   90.00
_cell.angle_beta   90.00
_cell.angle_gamma   90.00
#
_symmetry.space_group_name_H-M   'P 1'
#
loop_
_entity.id
_entity.type
_entity.pdbx_description
1 polymer ?
#
loop_
_entity_poly.entity_id
_entity_poly.type
_entity_poly.pdbx_seq_one_letter_code
_entity_poly.pdbx_strand_id
1 'polypeptide(L)'
;MNLINELQNNLNVTAKNKIAAYVGDNKDRFSELVNAFLNSSSRITQRASWPVSYCVQKHPELIKPHLKRIINNLKKNNIHVAVKRNTLRMLQFVEIPKSLHGIALERCFHFFNDTGEPVAVRVFSKIGRA
;
A
#
# COMPACT_ATOMS: atom_id res chain seq x y z
N MET A 1 19.28 -8.15 3.68
CA MET A 1 19.16 -7.17 2.58
C MET A 1 18.84 -5.81 3.19
N ASN A 2 19.44 -4.72 2.71
CA ASN A 2 19.09 -3.37 3.15
C ASN A 2 17.94 -2.83 2.27
N LEU A 3 16.73 -2.71 2.83
CA LEU A 3 15.55 -2.36 2.05
C LEU A 3 15.63 -0.96 1.45
N ILE A 4 16.16 0.01 2.19
CA ILE A 4 16.25 1.40 1.73
C ILE A 4 17.17 1.51 0.52
N ASN A 5 18.33 0.87 0.55
CA ASN A 5 19.28 0.89 -0.57
C ASN A 5 18.66 0.27 -1.84
N GLU A 6 17.96 -0.86 -1.69
CA GLU A 6 17.27 -1.51 -2.81
C GLU A 6 16.13 -0.64 -3.37
N LEU A 7 15.41 0.07 -2.50
CA LEU A 7 14.37 1.01 -2.90
C LEU A 7 14.93 2.28 -3.57
N GLN A 8 16.19 2.65 -3.31
CA GLN A 8 16.86 3.79 -3.95
C GLN A 8 17.41 3.45 -5.34
N ASN A 9 17.79 2.20 -5.58
CA ASN A 9 18.33 1.74 -6.85
C ASN A 9 17.27 1.56 -7.95
N ASN A 10 17.70 1.22 -9.17
CA ASN A 10 16.79 1.01 -10.30
C ASN A 10 15.85 -0.20 -10.07
N LEU A 11 14.55 0.08 -9.91
CA LEU A 11 13.55 -0.92 -9.54
C LEU A 11 12.73 -1.39 -10.74
N ASN A 12 13.19 -2.48 -11.35
CA ASN A 12 12.40 -3.27 -12.29
C ASN A 12 11.47 -4.25 -11.55
N VAL A 13 10.64 -4.99 -12.30
CA VAL A 13 9.69 -5.97 -11.72
C VAL A 13 10.42 -7.05 -10.91
N THR A 14 11.56 -7.54 -11.41
CA THR A 14 12.38 -8.55 -10.73
C THR A 14 12.89 -8.07 -9.37
N ALA A 15 13.39 -6.84 -9.29
CA ALA A 15 13.86 -6.25 -8.04
C ALA A 15 12.72 -6.09 -7.02
N LYS A 16 11.53 -5.66 -7.47
CA LYS A 16 10.36 -5.56 -6.58
C LYS A 16 9.92 -6.93 -6.06
N ASN A 17 9.96 -7.97 -6.91
CA ASN A 17 9.70 -9.35 -6.52
C ASN A 17 10.72 -9.85 -5.48
N LYS A 18 12.01 -9.53 -5.65
CA LYS A 18 13.06 -9.87 -4.69
C LYS A 18 12.81 -9.24 -3.32
N ILE A 19 12.41 -7.96 -3.28
CA ILE A 19 12.04 -7.29 -2.03
C ILE A 19 10.87 -8.00 -1.34
N ALA A 20 9.78 -8.27 -2.08
CA ALA A 20 8.63 -8.96 -1.52
C ALA A 20 8.96 -10.38 -1.04
N ALA A 21 9.80 -11.11 -1.78
CA ALA A 21 10.25 -12.45 -1.41
C ALA A 21 11.12 -12.45 -0.14
N TYR A 22 12.02 -11.47 0.01
CA TYR A 22 12.83 -11.33 1.21
C TYR A 22 12.02 -10.99 2.46
N VAL A 23 11.00 -10.13 2.31
CA VAL A 23 10.08 -9.83 3.40
C VAL A 23 9.30 -11.07 3.79
N GLY A 24 8.72 -11.78 2.82
CA GLY A 24 7.97 -13.01 3.08
C GLY A 24 6.86 -12.79 4.10
N ASP A 25 6.81 -13.66 5.13
CA ASP A 25 5.93 -13.59 6.29
C ASP A 25 6.62 -12.99 7.54
N ASN A 26 7.82 -12.42 7.39
CA ASN A 26 8.57 -11.88 8.52
C ASN A 26 8.02 -10.49 8.93
N LYS A 27 7.51 -10.41 10.16
CA LYS A 27 6.88 -9.20 10.72
C LYS A 27 7.82 -8.01 10.80
N ASP A 28 9.07 -8.21 11.21
CA ASP A 28 10.04 -7.11 11.38
C ASP A 28 10.46 -6.51 10.05
N ARG A 29 10.75 -7.36 9.06
CA ARG A 29 11.05 -6.92 7.68
C ARG A 29 9.87 -6.21 7.05
N PHE A 30 8.65 -6.69 7.30
CA PHE A 30 7.45 -6.03 6.83
C PHE A 30 7.26 -4.65 7.49
N SER A 31 7.50 -4.55 8.79
CA SER A 31 7.45 -3.28 9.53
C SER A 31 8.47 -2.26 8.99
N GLU A 32 9.69 -2.68 8.68
CA GLU A 32 10.72 -1.86 8.03
C GLU A 32 10.24 -1.36 6.65
N LEU A 33 9.67 -2.25 5.84
CA LEU A 33 9.12 -1.91 4.52
C LEU A 33 7.93 -0.94 4.62
N VAL A 34 7.04 -1.11 5.61
CA VAL A 34 5.93 -0.18 5.88
C VAL A 34 6.46 1.18 6.33
N ASN A 35 7.52 1.21 7.13
CA ASN A 35 8.17 2.46 7.53
C ASN A 35 8.71 3.20 6.30
N ALA A 36 9.37 2.49 5.39
CA ALA A 36 9.82 3.05 4.12
C ALA A 36 8.65 3.58 3.27
N PHE A 37 7.51 2.90 3.28
CA PHE A 37 6.30 3.30 2.57
C PHE A 37 5.60 4.55 3.15
N LEU A 38 5.62 4.74 4.47
CA LEU A 38 4.86 5.82 5.12
C LEU A 38 5.68 7.09 5.37
N ASN A 39 6.99 6.94 5.60
CA ASN A 39 7.82 7.96 6.24
C ASN A 39 9.08 8.34 5.43
N SER A 40 9.23 7.88 4.19
CA SER A 40 10.41 8.19 3.36
C SER A 40 10.13 9.24 2.29
N SER A 41 11.20 9.63 1.57
CA SER A 41 11.09 10.51 0.40
C SER A 41 10.05 10.00 -0.60
N SER A 42 9.50 10.91 -1.42
CA SER A 42 8.46 10.59 -2.39
C SER A 42 8.83 9.41 -3.29
N ARG A 43 10.09 9.35 -3.75
CA ARG A 43 10.61 8.25 -4.59
C ARG A 43 10.61 6.90 -3.87
N ILE A 44 11.11 6.83 -2.64
CA ILE A 44 11.17 5.57 -1.87
C ILE A 44 9.74 5.11 -1.54
N THR A 45 8.89 6.03 -1.08
CA THR A 45 7.49 5.77 -0.76
C THR A 45 6.73 5.16 -1.96
N GLN A 46 6.91 5.74 -3.16
CA GLN A 46 6.32 5.21 -4.39
C GLN A 46 6.80 3.80 -4.70
N ARG A 47 8.10 3.55 -4.55
CA ARG A 47 8.74 2.29 -4.87
C ARG A 47 8.41 1.18 -3.87
N ALA A 48 8.28 1.52 -2.59
CA ALA A 48 7.87 0.61 -1.53
C ALA A 48 6.40 0.19 -1.65
N SER A 49 5.55 1.03 -2.27
CA SER A 49 4.11 0.76 -2.37
C SER A 49 3.77 -0.59 -3.04
N TRP A 50 4.54 -1.01 -4.04
CA TRP A 50 4.30 -2.28 -4.74
C TRP A 50 4.71 -3.48 -3.87
N PRO A 51 5.94 -3.57 -3.31
CA PRO A 51 6.30 -4.67 -2.43
C PRO A 51 5.37 -4.81 -1.21
N VAL A 52 4.97 -3.71 -0.56
CA VAL A 52 4.01 -3.77 0.56
C VAL A 52 2.73 -4.46 0.10
N SER A 53 2.18 -3.99 -1.01
CA SER A 53 0.92 -4.49 -1.55
C SER A 53 1.01 -6.00 -1.90
N TYR A 54 2.13 -6.47 -2.40
CA TYR A 54 2.34 -7.89 -2.72
C TYR A 54 2.58 -8.76 -1.48
N CYS A 55 3.26 -8.23 -0.47
CA CYS A 55 3.40 -8.94 0.81
C CYS A 55 2.02 -9.14 1.46
N VAL A 56 1.18 -8.10 1.47
CA VAL A 56 -0.18 -8.19 2.03
C VAL A 56 -1.07 -9.14 1.24
N GLN A 57 -0.96 -9.15 -0.09
CA GLN A 57 -1.70 -10.12 -0.91
C GLN A 57 -1.37 -11.57 -0.55
N LYS A 58 -0.10 -11.88 -0.24
CA LYS A 58 0.34 -13.24 0.11
C LYS A 58 0.15 -13.57 1.59
N HIS A 59 0.33 -12.58 2.46
CA HIS A 59 0.29 -12.71 3.92
C HIS A 59 -0.54 -11.55 4.51
N PRO A 60 -1.89 -11.59 4.39
CA PRO A 60 -2.75 -10.48 4.81
C PRO A 60 -2.58 -10.08 6.29
N GLU A 61 -2.27 -11.05 7.14
CA GLU A 61 -2.06 -10.87 8.58
C GLU A 61 -0.96 -9.86 8.93
N LEU A 62 0.05 -9.70 8.07
CA LEU A 62 1.17 -8.78 8.29
C LEU A 62 0.73 -7.32 8.41
N ILE A 63 -0.37 -6.94 7.74
CA ILE A 63 -0.82 -5.55 7.71
C ILE A 63 -1.51 -5.14 9.02
N LYS A 64 -2.03 -6.07 9.81
CA LYS A 64 -2.89 -5.79 10.97
C LYS A 64 -2.32 -4.70 11.90
N PRO A 65 -1.06 -4.75 12.37
CA PRO A 65 -0.49 -3.70 13.23
C PRO A 65 -0.28 -2.36 12.53
N HIS A 66 -0.30 -2.33 11.20
CA HIS A 66 -0.02 -1.15 10.38
C HIS A 66 -1.27 -0.55 9.70
N LEU A 67 -2.38 -1.29 9.69
CA LEU A 67 -3.56 -1.00 8.86
C LEU A 67 -4.12 0.41 9.11
N LYS A 68 -4.26 0.82 10.38
CA LYS A 68 -4.70 2.17 10.75
C LYS A 68 -3.81 3.27 10.15
N ARG A 69 -2.49 3.09 10.21
CA ARG A 69 -1.52 4.06 9.66
C ARG A 69 -1.59 4.10 8.13
N ILE A 70 -1.73 2.95 7.48
CA ILE A 70 -1.84 2.82 6.02
C ILE A 70 -3.13 3.47 5.51
N ILE A 71 -4.28 3.20 6.13
CA ILE A 71 -5.56 3.82 5.76
C ILE A 71 -5.51 5.34 5.99
N ASN A 72 -4.98 5.80 7.13
CA ASN A 72 -4.83 7.23 7.38
C ASN A 72 -3.89 7.92 6.39
N ASN A 73 -2.92 7.20 5.80
CA ASN A 73 -2.05 7.76 4.76
C ASN A 73 -2.84 8.21 3.53
N LEU A 74 -4.02 7.62 3.25
CA LEU A 74 -4.90 8.02 2.15
C LEU A 74 -5.54 9.41 2.34
N LYS A 75 -5.49 9.98 3.54
CA LYS A 75 -6.00 11.34 3.84
C LYS A 75 -5.03 12.44 3.45
N LYS A 76 -3.76 12.11 3.19
CA LYS A 76 -2.77 13.12 2.79
C LYS A 76 -3.16 13.74 1.45
N ASN A 77 -2.87 15.02 1.30
CA ASN A 77 -2.97 15.68 0.00
C ASN A 77 -1.79 15.26 -0.88
N ASN A 78 -1.97 15.34 -2.20
CA ASN A 78 -0.92 15.09 -3.20
C ASN A 78 -0.24 13.70 -3.08
N ILE A 79 -1.03 12.66 -2.83
CA ILE A 79 -0.52 11.29 -2.80
C ILE A 79 -0.23 10.83 -4.23
N HIS A 80 0.98 10.33 -4.46
CA HIS A 80 1.35 9.78 -5.75
C HIS A 80 0.44 8.61 -6.16
N VAL A 81 0.06 8.55 -7.44
CA VAL A 81 -0.85 7.54 -8.02
C VAL A 81 -0.46 6.11 -7.63
N ALA A 82 0.83 5.78 -7.68
CA ALA A 82 1.32 4.44 -7.31
C ALA A 82 0.98 4.06 -5.86
N VAL A 83 1.07 5.02 -4.93
CA VAL A 83 0.75 4.81 -3.51
C VAL A 83 -0.75 4.58 -3.34
N LYS A 84 -1.59 5.43 -3.95
CA LYS A 84 -3.06 5.28 -3.92
C LYS A 84 -3.47 3.91 -4.45
N ARG A 85 -3.07 3.60 -5.68
CA ARG A 85 -3.41 2.34 -6.38
C ARG A 85 -3.02 1.11 -5.56
N ASN A 86 -1.78 1.05 -5.07
CA ASN A 86 -1.29 -0.13 -4.35
C ASN A 86 -1.91 -0.26 -2.95
N THR A 87 -2.23 0.86 -2.29
CA THR A 87 -2.98 0.86 -1.03
C THR A 87 -4.38 0.32 -1.24
N LEU A 88 -5.13 0.84 -2.20
CA LEU A 88 -6.49 0.38 -2.49
C LEU A 88 -6.50 -1.10 -2.90
N ARG A 89 -5.54 -1.52 -3.75
CA ARG A 89 -5.38 -2.92 -4.14
C ARG A 89 -5.12 -3.83 -2.94
N MET A 90 -4.24 -3.46 -2.01
CA MET A 90 -3.91 -4.34 -0.88
C MET A 90 -5.07 -4.48 0.12
N LEU A 91 -5.90 -3.45 0.25
CA LEU A 91 -7.09 -3.49 1.10
C LEU A 91 -8.13 -4.53 0.64
N GLN A 92 -8.08 -4.99 -0.61
CA GLN A 92 -8.96 -6.06 -1.10
C GLN A 92 -8.70 -7.43 -0.46
N PHE A 93 -7.53 -7.60 0.17
CA PHE A 93 -7.14 -8.87 0.81
C PHE A 93 -7.30 -8.85 2.33
N VAL A 94 -7.83 -7.75 2.88
CA VAL A 94 -7.76 -7.47 4.32
C VAL A 94 -9.15 -7.13 4.83
N GLU A 95 -9.55 -7.78 5.91
CA GLU A 95 -10.74 -7.36 6.66
C GLU A 95 -10.44 -6.05 7.39
N ILE A 96 -11.13 -4.98 7.01
CA ILE A 96 -10.97 -3.67 7.63
C ILE A 96 -11.77 -3.68 8.94
N PRO A 97 -11.17 -3.32 10.10
CA PRO A 97 -11.92 -3.20 11.34
C PRO A 97 -13.02 -2.14 11.24
N LYS A 98 -14.16 -2.37 11.92
CA LYS A 98 -15.31 -1.45 11.96
C LYS A 98 -14.92 0.00 12.30
N SER A 99 -13.95 0.19 13.20
CA SER A 99 -13.45 1.51 13.60
C SER A 99 -12.75 2.28 12.47
N LEU A 100 -12.33 1.62 11.40
CA LEU A 100 -11.69 2.22 10.22
C LEU A 100 -12.61 2.28 9.00
N HIS A 101 -13.81 1.68 9.06
CA HIS A 101 -14.77 1.67 7.94
C HIS A 101 -15.09 3.07 7.43
N GLY A 102 -15.41 4.02 8.33
CA GLY A 102 -15.78 5.37 7.92
C GLY A 102 -14.71 6.03 7.06
N ILE A 103 -13.45 5.97 7.51
CA ILE A 103 -12.31 6.55 6.79
C ILE A 103 -12.08 5.81 5.48
N ALA A 104 -12.04 4.48 5.50
CA ALA A 104 -11.79 3.69 4.29
C ALA A 104 -12.86 3.96 3.22
N LEU A 105 -14.12 3.98 3.63
CA LEU A 105 -15.27 4.21 2.77
C LEU A 105 -15.24 5.59 2.14
N GLU A 106 -15.03 6.63 2.96
CA GLU A 106 -14.92 8.02 2.50
C GLU A 106 -13.82 8.16 1.45
N ARG A 107 -12.62 7.59 1.70
CA ARG A 107 -11.51 7.67 0.75
C ARG A 107 -11.78 6.89 -0.54
N CYS A 108 -12.40 5.71 -0.47
CA CYS A 108 -12.79 4.95 -1.65
C CYS A 108 -13.82 5.71 -2.51
N PHE A 109 -14.86 6.29 -1.90
CA PHE A 109 -15.83 7.09 -2.66
C PHE A 109 -15.21 8.30 -3.33
N HIS A 110 -14.34 9.02 -2.60
CA HIS A 110 -13.62 10.16 -3.15
C HIS A 110 -12.82 9.78 -4.40
N PHE A 111 -11.98 8.74 -4.32
CA PHE A 111 -11.16 8.31 -5.46
C PHE A 111 -11.98 7.67 -6.58
N PHE A 112 -13.12 7.05 -6.28
CA PHE A 112 -13.98 6.44 -7.29
C PHE A 112 -14.67 7.49 -8.18
N ASN A 113 -15.14 8.59 -7.56
CA ASN A 113 -15.89 9.65 -8.21
C ASN A 113 -15.01 10.69 -8.91
N ASP A 114 -13.72 10.76 -8.60
CA ASP A 114 -12.79 11.65 -9.29
C ASP A 114 -12.47 11.11 -10.71
N THR A 115 -12.99 11.80 -11.73
CA THR A 115 -12.75 11.45 -13.15
C THR A 115 -11.32 11.73 -13.61
N GLY A 116 -10.56 12.53 -12.88
CA GLY A 116 -9.13 12.76 -13.11
C GLY A 116 -8.24 11.66 -12.55
N GLU A 117 -8.77 10.78 -11.69
CA GLU A 117 -8.00 9.65 -11.18
C GLU A 117 -7.79 8.58 -12.26
N PRO A 118 -6.58 8.00 -12.36
CA PRO A 118 -6.32 6.89 -13.26
C PRO A 118 -7.29 5.73 -13.04
N VAL A 119 -7.71 5.08 -14.12
CA VAL A 119 -8.70 3.98 -14.10
C VAL A 119 -8.37 2.91 -13.05
N ALA A 120 -7.10 2.52 -12.91
CA ALA A 120 -6.70 1.53 -11.92
C ALA A 120 -6.97 1.97 -10.47
N VAL A 121 -6.78 3.25 -10.14
CA VAL A 121 -7.11 3.79 -8.80
C VAL A 121 -8.61 3.71 -8.57
N ARG A 122 -9.40 4.13 -9.56
CA ARG A 122 -10.87 4.09 -9.49
C ARG A 122 -11.41 2.66 -9.36
N VAL A 123 -10.86 1.71 -10.11
CA VAL A 123 -11.23 0.29 -10.07
C VAL A 123 -10.96 -0.30 -8.69
N PHE A 124 -9.77 -0.08 -8.11
CA PHE A 124 -9.47 -0.58 -6.78
C PHE A 124 -10.24 0.14 -5.66
N SER A 125 -10.80 1.33 -5.94
CA SER A 125 -11.69 2.05 -5.02
C SER A 125 -13.12 1.53 -5.05
N LYS A 126 -13.50 0.70 -6.02
CA LYS A 126 -14.81 0.04 -6.01
C LYS A 126 -14.88 -0.91 -4.81
N ILE A 127 -15.93 -0.76 -4.02
CA ILE A 127 -16.26 -1.66 -2.92
C ILE A 127 -16.68 -3.00 -3.55
N GLY A 128 -15.74 -3.94 -3.63
CA GLY A 128 -15.96 -5.28 -4.14
C GLY A 128 -15.80 -6.29 -3.02
N ARG A 129 -16.93 -6.86 -2.60
CA ARG A 129 -17.12 -7.83 -1.50
C ARG A 129 -17.03 -7.22 -0.10
N ALA A 130 -18.15 -6.62 0.32
CA ALA A 130 -18.62 -6.77 1.70
C ALA A 130 -19.08 -8.21 1.92
#